data_AF-A0A1R0Z7R1-F1
#
_entry.id   AF-A0A1R0Z7R1-F1
#
_cell.length_a   1.000
_cell.length_b   1.000
_cell.length_c   1.000
_cell.angle_alpha   90.00
_cell.angle_beta   90.00
_cell.angle_gamma   90.00
#
_symmetry.space_group_name_H-M   'P 1'
#
loop_
_entity.id
_entity.type
_entity.pdbx_description
1 polymer ?
#
loop_
_entity_poly.entity_id
_entity_poly.type
_entity_poly.pdbx_seq_one_letter_code
_entity_poly.pdbx_strand_id
1 'polypeptide(L)'
;MKDVQVSIDRIVVEFTDIYWDFFNHFKLRLRQYLNFSLSLKGKGFKYHLHVRDSGHYLHISYQLTFVPKSRKNTLRIECHPDSLVHFHSWLKPLRDNAREILFVRCDVAFDIPLPISELFTLSLTGRNMHTWQGTRYSNKKHQRQVAGYSRVYD
;
A
#
# COMPACT_ATOMS: atom_id res chain seq x y z
N MET A 1 -5.09 -19.75 20.92
CA MET A 1 -4.49 -18.42 20.72
C MET A 1 -5.19 -17.42 21.64
N LYS A 2 -4.94 -17.49 22.94
CA LYS A 2 -5.27 -16.36 23.82
C LYS A 2 -4.20 -15.29 23.58
N ASP A 3 -4.60 -14.03 23.62
CA ASP A 3 -3.70 -12.86 23.59
C ASP A 3 -2.96 -12.57 22.26
N VAL A 4 -3.29 -13.25 21.17
CA VAL A 4 -2.83 -12.84 19.82
C VAL A 4 -3.75 -11.73 19.30
N GLN A 5 -3.19 -10.55 19.06
CA GLN A 5 -3.92 -9.45 18.42
C GLN A 5 -3.79 -9.58 16.90
N VAL A 6 -4.90 -9.36 16.19
CA VAL A 6 -4.94 -9.38 14.73
C VAL A 6 -5.35 -8.01 14.23
N SER A 7 -4.59 -7.48 13.27
CA SER A 7 -4.82 -6.16 12.70
C SER A 7 -4.52 -6.14 11.19
N ILE A 8 -4.96 -5.09 10.51
CA ILE A 8 -4.57 -4.82 9.14
C ILE A 8 -3.48 -3.74 9.17
N ASP A 9 -2.25 -4.11 8.86
CA ASP A 9 -1.11 -3.17 8.81
C ASP A 9 -1.16 -2.27 7.58
N ARG A 10 -1.73 -2.81 6.49
CA ARG A 10 -1.73 -2.10 5.21
C ARG A 10 -2.89 -2.50 4.34
N ILE A 11 -3.45 -1.53 3.66
CA ILE A 11 -4.44 -1.71 2.61
C ILE A 11 -3.97 -1.05 1.32
N VAL A 12 -4.26 -1.71 0.20
CA VAL A 12 -4.04 -1.19 -1.15
C VAL A 12 -5.34 -1.22 -1.92
N VAL A 13 -5.75 -0.05 -2.40
CA VAL A 13 -6.97 0.14 -3.20
C VAL A 13 -6.65 0.88 -4.48
N GLU A 14 -7.42 0.60 -5.53
CA GLU A 14 -7.32 1.27 -6.83
C GLU A 14 -8.62 2.00 -7.16
N PHE A 15 -8.48 3.17 -7.73
CA PHE A 15 -9.53 4.00 -8.29
C PHE A 15 -9.36 4.00 -9.80
N THR A 16 -10.34 3.48 -10.53
CA THR A 16 -10.27 3.36 -11.97
C THR A 16 -10.77 4.63 -12.65
N ASP A 17 -10.31 4.84 -13.89
CA ASP A 17 -10.78 5.92 -14.77
C ASP A 17 -10.61 7.37 -14.25
N ILE A 18 -9.62 7.60 -13.38
CA ILE A 18 -9.31 8.96 -12.87
C ILE A 18 -8.71 9.81 -13.98
N TYR A 19 -9.32 10.97 -14.25
CA TYR A 19 -8.83 11.92 -15.24
C TYR A 19 -7.52 12.59 -14.83
N TRP A 20 -6.66 12.84 -15.82
CA TRP A 20 -5.41 13.57 -15.63
C TRP A 20 -5.62 14.96 -15.03
N ASP A 21 -6.60 15.71 -15.52
CA ASP A 21 -6.85 17.08 -15.06
C ASP A 21 -7.27 17.10 -13.59
N PHE A 22 -8.19 16.20 -13.22
CA PHE A 22 -8.56 15.98 -11.83
C PHE A 22 -7.33 15.61 -10.97
N PHE A 23 -6.55 14.62 -11.40
CA PHE A 23 -5.37 14.17 -10.65
C PHE A 23 -4.34 15.30 -10.49
N ASN A 24 -4.14 16.12 -11.52
CA ASN A 24 -3.19 17.21 -11.50
C ASN A 24 -3.63 18.29 -10.49
N HIS A 25 -4.90 18.67 -10.47
CA HIS A 25 -5.45 19.58 -9.46
C HIS A 25 -5.39 19.00 -8.05
N PHE A 26 -5.77 17.73 -7.88
CA PHE A 26 -5.71 17.03 -6.60
C PHE A 26 -4.27 17.00 -6.03
N LYS A 27 -3.29 16.64 -6.86
CA LYS A 27 -1.87 16.67 -6.51
C LYS A 27 -1.40 18.07 -6.09
N LEU A 28 -1.80 19.12 -6.83
CA LEU A 28 -1.44 20.50 -6.49
C LEU A 28 -2.01 20.90 -5.12
N ARG A 29 -3.26 20.53 -4.85
CA ARG A 29 -3.90 20.79 -3.55
C ARG A 29 -3.17 20.05 -2.42
N LEU A 30 -2.85 18.77 -2.58
CA LEU A 30 -2.06 18.02 -1.58
C LEU A 30 -0.72 18.72 -1.27
N ARG A 31 -0.02 19.19 -2.31
CA ARG A 31 1.25 19.91 -2.16
C ARG A 31 1.11 21.23 -1.40
N GLN A 32 -0.02 21.91 -1.52
CA GLN A 32 -0.25 23.20 -0.87
C GLN A 32 -0.52 23.07 0.63
N TYR A 33 -1.19 21.99 1.05
CA TYR A 33 -1.71 21.88 2.42
C TYR A 33 -1.06 20.81 3.28
N LEU A 34 -0.33 19.85 2.68
CA LEU A 34 0.23 18.70 3.39
C LEU A 34 1.71 18.52 3.08
N ASN A 35 2.40 17.79 3.96
CA ASN A 35 3.80 17.40 3.71
C ASN A 35 3.84 16.37 2.56
N PHE A 36 4.33 16.81 1.41
CA PHE A 36 4.20 16.14 0.13
C PHE A 36 5.55 15.98 -0.57
N SER A 37 5.82 14.79 -1.10
CA SER A 37 6.90 14.57 -2.07
C SER A 37 6.40 13.85 -3.32
N LEU A 38 7.03 14.17 -4.46
CA LEU A 38 6.72 13.58 -5.76
C LEU A 38 7.98 12.94 -6.34
N SER A 39 7.84 11.72 -6.84
CA SER A 39 8.84 11.07 -7.69
C SER A 39 8.21 10.55 -8.98
N LEU A 40 9.01 10.56 -10.05
CA LEU A 40 8.64 10.00 -11.35
C LEU A 40 9.44 8.73 -11.58
N LYS A 41 8.79 7.67 -12.07
CA LYS A 41 9.45 6.39 -12.39
C LYS A 41 9.20 5.97 -13.82
N GLY A 42 10.20 5.30 -14.41
CA GLY A 42 10.13 4.79 -15.78
C GLY A 42 9.48 3.40 -15.91
N LYS A 43 9.19 2.72 -14.81
CA LYS A 43 8.54 1.39 -14.78
C LYS A 43 7.46 1.35 -13.71
N GLY A 44 6.33 0.70 -14.01
CA GLY A 44 5.22 0.53 -13.08
C GLY A 44 4.27 1.72 -13.17
N PHE A 45 3.97 2.36 -12.04
CA PHE A 45 3.28 3.65 -12.07
C PHE A 45 4.28 4.77 -12.37
N LYS A 46 3.86 5.76 -13.14
CA LYS A 46 4.70 6.89 -13.55
C LYS A 46 4.85 7.89 -12.41
N TYR A 47 3.75 8.27 -11.78
CA TYR A 47 3.73 9.27 -10.71
C TYR A 47 3.61 8.59 -9.36
N HIS A 48 4.46 8.97 -8.41
CA HIS A 48 4.45 8.48 -7.03
C HIS A 48 4.48 9.66 -6.07
N LEU A 49 3.42 9.81 -5.29
CA LEU A 49 3.25 10.85 -4.30
C LEU A 49 3.34 10.21 -2.92
N HIS A 50 4.12 10.82 -2.03
CA HIS A 50 4.15 10.45 -0.62
C HIS A 50 3.65 11.62 0.19
N VAL A 51 2.57 11.40 0.93
CA VAL A 51 1.98 12.39 1.82
C VAL A 51 2.13 11.89 3.25
N ARG A 52 2.51 12.79 4.15
CA ARG A 52 2.57 12.54 5.60
C ARG A 52 1.83 13.64 6.33
N ASP A 53 1.11 13.26 7.37
CA ASP A 53 0.46 14.20 8.27
C ASP A 53 0.22 13.55 9.62
N SER A 54 0.65 14.18 10.70
CA SER A 54 0.31 13.77 12.08
C SER A 54 0.51 12.28 12.38
N GLY A 55 1.60 11.68 11.89
CA GLY A 55 1.90 10.24 12.06
C GLY A 55 1.23 9.32 11.04
N HIS A 56 0.26 9.81 10.27
CA HIS A 56 -0.38 9.11 9.16
C HIS A 56 0.38 9.29 7.86
N TYR A 57 0.21 8.33 6.95
CA TYR A 57 0.83 8.38 5.62
C TYR A 57 -0.14 7.94 4.53
N LEU A 58 0.06 8.49 3.33
CA LEU A 58 -0.68 8.12 2.13
C LEU A 58 0.30 8.01 0.96
N HIS A 59 0.45 6.80 0.42
CA HIS A 59 1.20 6.59 -0.82
C HIS A 59 0.23 6.54 -1.98
N ILE A 60 0.38 7.46 -2.94
CA ILE A 60 -0.46 7.54 -4.12
C ILE A 60 0.40 7.24 -5.34
N SER A 61 -0.04 6.31 -6.17
CA SER A 61 0.61 6.00 -7.45
C SER A 61 -0.38 6.21 -8.59
N TYR A 62 0.03 6.84 -9.69
CA TYR A 62 -0.88 7.19 -10.78
C TYR A 62 -0.25 6.92 -12.16
N GLN A 63 -1.08 6.43 -13.08
CA GLN A 63 -0.75 6.11 -14.47
C GLN A 63 0.30 5.00 -14.65
N LEU A 64 -0.13 3.82 -15.06
CA LEU A 64 0.76 2.73 -15.44
C LEU A 64 1.52 3.07 -16.72
N THR A 65 2.84 2.86 -16.74
CA THR A 65 3.75 3.26 -17.83
C THR A 65 3.57 2.45 -19.11
N PHE A 66 2.97 1.26 -19.04
CA PHE A 66 2.81 0.33 -20.16
C PHE A 66 1.41 0.34 -20.76
N VAL A 67 0.52 1.21 -20.27
CA VAL A 67 -0.84 1.37 -20.80
C VAL A 67 -0.83 2.44 -21.90
N PRO A 68 -1.60 2.27 -22.99
CA PRO A 68 -1.74 3.30 -24.01
C PRO A 68 -2.07 4.68 -23.42
N LYS A 69 -1.60 5.75 -24.08
CA LYS A 69 -1.88 7.11 -23.62
C LYS A 69 -3.40 7.32 -23.54
N SER A 70 -3.87 7.60 -22.33
CA SER A 70 -5.27 7.88 -22.04
C SER A 70 -5.39 9.12 -21.16
N ARG A 71 -6.49 9.85 -21.32
CA ARG A 71 -6.85 10.95 -20.40
C ARG A 71 -7.28 10.44 -19.03
N LYS A 72 -7.67 9.17 -18.95
CA LYS A 72 -8.11 8.47 -17.73
C LYS A 72 -7.11 7.37 -17.37
N ASN A 73 -6.72 7.26 -16.11
CA ASN A 73 -5.77 6.26 -15.66
C ASN A 73 -6.13 5.72 -14.27
N THR A 74 -5.54 4.59 -13.91
CA THR A 74 -5.62 4.03 -12.56
C THR A 74 -4.82 4.88 -11.57
N LEU A 75 -5.45 5.19 -10.45
CA LEU A 75 -4.82 5.73 -9.24
C LEU A 75 -4.84 4.67 -8.15
N ARG A 76 -3.70 4.38 -7.54
CA ARG A 76 -3.56 3.43 -6.44
C ARG A 76 -3.21 4.16 -5.15
N ILE A 77 -3.88 3.79 -4.06
CA ILE A 77 -3.54 4.20 -2.70
C ILE A 77 -3.00 3.02 -1.92
N GLU A 78 -1.92 3.23 -1.18
CA GLU A 78 -1.34 2.29 -0.22
C GLU A 78 -1.12 3.01 1.13
N CYS A 79 -1.74 2.54 2.21
CA CYS A 79 -1.61 3.12 3.56
C CYS A 79 -2.07 2.16 4.67
N HIS A 80 -1.86 2.54 5.93
CA HIS A 80 -2.51 1.90 7.09
C HIS A 80 -4.01 2.26 7.12
N PRO A 81 -4.93 1.35 7.54
CA PRO A 81 -6.37 1.64 7.59
C PRO A 81 -6.73 2.94 8.31
N ASP A 82 -6.12 3.23 9.45
CA ASP A 82 -6.39 4.49 10.18
C ASP A 82 -5.99 5.73 9.38
N SER A 83 -4.99 5.62 8.50
CA SER A 83 -4.64 6.72 7.59
C SER A 83 -5.73 6.96 6.54
N LEU A 84 -6.50 5.95 6.11
CA LEU A 84 -7.66 6.19 5.24
C LEU A 84 -8.72 7.04 5.94
N VAL A 85 -8.95 6.80 7.23
CA VAL A 85 -9.90 7.58 8.03
C VAL A 85 -9.39 9.00 8.20
N HIS A 86 -8.13 9.17 8.57
CA HIS A 86 -7.48 10.48 8.71
C HIS A 86 -7.58 11.31 7.42
N PHE A 87 -7.28 10.71 6.27
CA PHE A 87 -7.34 11.39 4.97
C PHE A 87 -8.72 11.36 4.30
N HIS A 88 -9.78 10.93 4.98
CA HIS A 88 -11.09 10.69 4.34
C HIS A 88 -11.62 11.90 3.56
N SER A 89 -11.51 13.12 4.12
CA SER A 89 -11.96 14.34 3.44
C SER A 89 -11.16 14.67 2.17
N TRP A 90 -9.89 14.29 2.12
CA TRP A 90 -9.02 14.39 0.95
C TRP A 90 -9.34 13.33 -0.10
N LEU A 91 -9.74 12.14 0.33
CA LEU A 91 -10.01 10.99 -0.54
C LEU A 91 -11.43 10.97 -1.09
N LYS A 92 -12.39 11.65 -0.45
CA LYS A 92 -13.78 11.71 -0.91
C LYS A 92 -13.91 12.18 -2.38
N PRO A 93 -13.24 13.27 -2.82
CA PRO A 93 -13.28 13.66 -4.24
C PRO A 93 -12.75 12.60 -5.20
N LEU A 94 -11.79 11.75 -4.79
CA LEU A 94 -11.31 10.65 -5.63
C LEU A 94 -12.41 9.61 -5.84
N ARG A 95 -13.15 9.26 -4.78
CA ARG A 95 -14.30 8.35 -4.87
C ARG A 95 -15.36 8.88 -5.83
N ASP A 96 -15.64 10.18 -5.78
CA ASP A 96 -16.68 10.81 -6.62
C ASP A 96 -16.28 10.90 -8.11
N ASN A 97 -14.98 10.81 -8.42
CA ASN A 97 -14.43 10.90 -9.78
C ASN A 97 -13.96 9.56 -10.35
N ALA A 98 -13.97 8.49 -9.55
CA ALA A 98 -13.61 7.15 -9.98
C ALA A 98 -14.81 6.45 -10.60
N ARG A 99 -14.56 5.59 -11.59
CA ARG A 99 -15.60 4.68 -12.09
C ARG A 99 -15.86 3.55 -11.10
N GLU A 100 -14.79 2.91 -10.63
CA GLU A 100 -14.82 1.82 -9.66
C GLU A 100 -13.71 1.98 -8.64
N ILE A 101 -13.93 1.40 -7.46
CA ILE A 101 -12.92 1.26 -6.41
C ILE A 101 -12.67 -0.23 -6.21
N LEU A 102 -11.43 -0.66 -6.47
CA LEU A 102 -11.02 -2.05 -6.44
C LEU A 102 -10.12 -2.30 -5.24
N PHE A 103 -10.43 -3.32 -4.46
CA PHE A 103 -9.50 -3.85 -3.47
C PHE A 103 -8.40 -4.64 -4.18
N VAL A 104 -7.13 -4.31 -3.89
CA VAL A 104 -5.98 -4.97 -4.53
C VAL A 104 -5.33 -5.98 -3.59
N ARG A 105 -5.04 -5.57 -2.35
CA ARG A 105 -4.46 -6.42 -1.31
C ARG A 105 -4.55 -5.75 0.06
N CYS A 106 -4.39 -6.54 1.09
CA CYS A 106 -4.03 -6.07 2.42
C CYS A 106 -2.91 -6.91 3.01
N ASP A 107 -2.14 -6.33 3.92
CA ASP A 107 -1.19 -7.04 4.76
C ASP A 107 -1.86 -7.20 6.14
N VAL A 108 -2.05 -8.46 6.59
CA VAL A 108 -2.60 -8.79 7.91
C VAL A 108 -1.43 -9.03 8.87
N ALA A 109 -1.48 -8.40 10.05
CA ALA A 109 -0.50 -8.55 11.10
C ALA A 109 -1.09 -9.36 12.26
N PHE A 110 -0.23 -10.20 12.84
CA PHE A 110 -0.53 -11.01 14.03
C PHE A 110 0.52 -10.65 15.07
N ASP A 111 0.10 -9.94 16.12
CA ASP A 111 0.96 -9.61 17.24
C ASP A 111 0.88 -10.77 18.22
N ILE A 112 1.95 -11.58 18.25
CA ILE A 112 2.05 -12.77 19.09
C ILE A 112 2.90 -12.38 20.30
N PRO A 113 2.41 -12.56 21.55
CA PRO A 113 3.12 -12.14 22.76
C PRO A 113 4.22 -13.14 23.16
N LEU A 114 5.06 -13.52 22.20
CA LEU A 114 6.22 -14.40 22.36
C LEU A 114 7.39 -13.83 21.57
N PRO A 115 8.63 -13.93 22.11
CA PRO A 115 9.80 -13.50 21.37
C PRO A 115 10.03 -14.37 20.13
N ILE A 116 10.65 -13.82 19.09
CA ILE A 116 10.92 -14.57 17.85
C ILE A 116 11.80 -15.82 18.06
N SER A 117 12.58 -15.86 19.15
CA SER A 117 13.37 -17.02 19.57
C SER A 117 12.53 -18.24 19.92
N GLU A 118 11.29 -18.04 20.37
CA GLU A 118 10.34 -19.10 20.71
C GLU A 118 9.40 -19.45 19.54
N LEU A 119 9.43 -18.65 18.47
CA LEU A 119 8.62 -18.88 17.29
C LEU A 119 9.34 -19.79 16.29
N PHE A 120 8.70 -20.90 15.97
CA PHE A 120 9.07 -21.76 14.85
C PHE A 120 8.16 -21.47 13.65
N THR A 121 8.74 -21.23 12.48
CA THR A 121 7.99 -20.89 11.26
C THR A 121 8.37 -21.83 10.12
N LEU A 122 7.37 -22.46 9.51
CA LEU A 122 7.55 -23.37 8.37
C LEU A 122 6.73 -22.92 7.16
N SER A 123 7.23 -23.25 5.97
CA SER A 123 6.47 -23.09 4.73
C SER A 123 5.62 -24.33 4.45
N LEU A 124 4.32 -24.12 4.25
CA LEU A 124 3.41 -25.17 3.77
C LEU A 124 3.73 -25.65 2.34
N THR A 125 4.56 -24.90 1.60
CA THR A 125 4.96 -25.22 0.23
C THR A 125 6.41 -25.71 0.12
N GLY A 126 7.06 -26.01 1.25
CA GLY A 126 8.47 -26.44 1.29
C GLY A 126 9.47 -25.35 0.89
N ARG A 127 9.10 -24.06 0.92
CA ARG A 127 9.97 -22.95 0.55
C ARG A 127 10.79 -22.45 1.73
N ASN A 128 12.05 -22.08 1.46
CA ASN A 128 12.95 -21.57 2.49
C ASN A 128 12.58 -20.16 2.94
N MET A 129 12.72 -19.90 4.23
CA MET A 129 12.72 -18.55 4.79
C MET A 129 14.14 -18.00 4.82
N HIS A 130 14.29 -16.71 4.53
CA HIS A 130 15.58 -16.02 4.63
C HIS A 130 15.53 -15.01 5.78
N THR A 131 16.61 -14.91 6.53
CA THR A 131 16.75 -13.94 7.61
C THR A 131 17.56 -12.75 7.12
N TRP A 132 17.06 -11.55 7.35
CA TRP A 132 17.74 -10.30 7.07
C TRP A 132 17.47 -9.29 8.17
N GLN A 133 18.53 -8.80 8.81
CA GLN A 133 18.45 -7.81 9.90
C GLN A 133 17.42 -8.19 10.99
N GLY A 134 17.48 -9.43 11.48
CA GLY A 134 16.57 -9.94 12.52
C GLY A 134 15.16 -10.30 12.03
N THR A 135 14.74 -9.87 10.84
CA THR A 135 13.45 -10.24 10.24
C THR A 135 13.59 -11.51 9.40
N ARG A 136 12.69 -12.48 9.59
CA ARG A 136 12.56 -13.66 8.74
C ARG A 136 11.50 -13.42 7.65
N TYR A 137 11.83 -13.74 6.42
CA TYR A 137 10.99 -13.48 5.25
C TYR A 137 10.69 -14.77 4.49
N SER A 138 9.41 -15.00 4.17
CA SER A 138 9.01 -16.00 3.17
C SER A 138 8.81 -15.33 1.81
N ASN A 139 9.35 -15.95 0.77
CA ASN A 139 9.24 -15.48 -0.63
C ASN A 139 9.88 -14.10 -0.92
N LYS A 140 10.10 -13.81 -2.21
CA LYS A 140 10.52 -12.49 -2.67
C LYS A 140 9.31 -11.54 -2.79
N LYS A 141 9.53 -10.23 -2.71
CA LYS A 141 8.46 -9.20 -2.79
C LYS A 141 7.54 -9.34 -4.02
N HIS A 142 8.06 -9.79 -5.16
CA HIS A 142 7.27 -9.98 -6.38
C HIS A 142 6.37 -11.24 -6.35
N GLN A 143 6.61 -12.17 -5.44
CA GLN A 143 5.84 -13.41 -5.27
C GLN A 143 4.67 -13.26 -4.28
N ARG A 144 4.41 -12.03 -3.80
CA ARG A 144 3.31 -11.67 -2.89
C ARG A 144 1.93 -12.18 -3.33
N GLN A 145 1.72 -12.36 -4.64
CA GLN A 145 0.42 -12.72 -5.23
C GLN A 145 0.17 -14.22 -5.39
N VAL A 146 1.17 -15.10 -5.16
CA VAL A 146 1.07 -16.51 -5.61
C VAL A 146 1.00 -17.52 -4.45
N ALA A 147 1.48 -17.19 -3.25
CA ALA A 147 1.43 -18.12 -2.10
C ALA A 147 1.71 -17.46 -0.74
N GLY A 148 1.26 -16.21 -0.55
CA GLY A 148 1.50 -15.46 0.68
C GLY A 148 2.97 -15.04 0.84
N TYR A 149 3.21 -13.75 1.02
CA TYR A 149 4.48 -13.25 1.52
C TYR A 149 4.31 -13.02 3.02
N SER A 150 5.19 -13.59 3.83
CA SER A 150 5.16 -13.42 5.28
C SER A 150 6.46 -12.79 5.76
N ARG A 151 6.34 -12.00 6.82
CA ARG A 151 7.44 -11.43 7.59
C ARG A 151 7.22 -11.80 9.04
N VAL A 152 8.27 -12.24 9.71
CA VAL A 152 8.29 -12.49 11.15
C VAL A 152 9.44 -11.69 11.72
N TYR A 153 9.15 -10.79 12.64
CA TYR A 153 10.12 -9.88 13.27
C TYR A 153 9.70 -9.63 14.72
N ASP A 154 10.67 -9.21 15.54
CA ASP A 154 10.42 -8.60 16.85
C ASP A 154 9.98 -7.15 16.68
#